data_AF-A0A378F493-F1
#
_entry.id   AF-A0A378F493-F1
#
_cell.length_a   1.000
_cell.length_b   1.000
_cell.length_c   1.000
_cell.angle_alpha   90.00
_cell.angle_beta   90.00
_cell.angle_gamma   90.00
#
_symmetry.space_group_name_H-M   'P 1'
#
loop_
_entity.id
_entity.type
_entity.pdbx_description
1 polymer ?
#
loop_
_entity_poly.entity_id
_entity_poly.type
_entity_poly.pdbx_seq_one_letter_code
_entity_poly.pdbx_strand_id
1 'polypeptide(L)'
;MLAKYLRECPGGWLAGHHLMKSVRWDTLTELPPLDASGRTRLLPPKPESKAHLKRLYLQKSWSELLEHTDTLLAQGVNHLWLDVQWYAWQALLKLDADSVRADILCRDMKGLLARLPGLETLAFNDGTPFADEVTLNWLNERVLDEMAGWQDEPVMAATSADEVLSLEPEVLTRADDEGIESALNWLQAQPGYTTSRNRWLMRLLMARVSEQYGKNEMALHLLAELDSRAREMTLEQWKPELIFEVKARRLRLLRGKAGRSEAEKNRLLPEMESLLAGLIALDPARPRVLWHNSRIIHIALPAPAVLCISESYYSFW
;
A
#
# COMPACT_ATOMS: atom_id res chain seq x y z
N MET A 1 -11.24 -30.78 -15.11
CA MET A 1 -12.59 -31.22 -14.71
C MET A 1 -13.05 -30.51 -13.43
N LEU A 2 -12.25 -30.48 -12.36
CA LEU A 2 -12.66 -29.85 -11.08
C LEU A 2 -12.89 -28.33 -11.15
N ALA A 3 -11.98 -27.54 -11.73
CA ALA A 3 -12.17 -26.09 -11.86
C ALA A 3 -13.41 -25.71 -12.68
N LYS A 4 -13.75 -26.51 -13.71
CA LYS A 4 -14.95 -26.33 -14.50
C LYS A 4 -16.20 -26.63 -13.68
N TYR A 5 -16.21 -27.77 -12.97
CA TYR A 5 -17.30 -28.14 -12.07
C TYR A 5 -17.58 -27.07 -11.01
N LEU A 6 -16.54 -26.53 -10.36
CA LEU A 6 -16.69 -25.47 -9.36
C LEU A 6 -17.35 -24.21 -9.94
N ARG A 7 -17.02 -23.83 -11.18
CA ARG A 7 -17.65 -22.67 -11.84
C ARG A 7 -19.12 -22.88 -12.20
N GLU A 8 -19.53 -24.12 -12.41
CA GLU A 8 -20.93 -24.48 -12.68
C GLU A 8 -21.79 -24.46 -11.40
N CYS A 9 -21.17 -24.51 -10.21
CA CYS A 9 -21.86 -24.37 -8.94
C CYS A 9 -22.27 -22.90 -8.65
N PRO A 10 -23.43 -22.64 -8.03
CA PRO A 10 -23.83 -21.29 -7.62
C PRO A 10 -22.77 -20.62 -6.73
N GLY A 11 -22.30 -19.44 -7.14
CA GLY A 11 -21.24 -18.70 -6.43
C GLY A 11 -19.84 -19.33 -6.49
N GLY A 12 -19.66 -20.45 -7.20
CA GLY A 12 -18.41 -21.21 -7.23
C GLY A 12 -17.35 -20.69 -8.20
N TRP A 13 -17.63 -19.57 -8.91
CA TRP A 13 -16.71 -18.97 -9.86
C TRP A 13 -15.32 -18.71 -9.25
N LEU A 14 -15.30 -18.06 -8.08
CA LEU A 14 -14.04 -17.66 -7.41
C LEU A 14 -13.17 -18.87 -7.07
N ALA A 15 -13.77 -19.94 -6.54
CA ALA A 15 -13.07 -21.17 -6.21
C ALA A 15 -12.47 -21.84 -7.45
N GLY A 16 -13.25 -21.93 -8.54
CA GLY A 16 -12.76 -22.47 -9.81
C GLY A 16 -11.65 -21.62 -10.44
N HIS A 17 -11.76 -20.30 -10.32
CA HIS A 17 -10.78 -19.33 -10.82
C HIS A 17 -9.46 -19.41 -10.04
N HIS A 18 -9.50 -19.39 -8.71
CA HIS A 18 -8.32 -19.55 -7.85
C HIS A 18 -7.63 -20.89 -8.04
N LEU A 19 -8.39 -21.99 -8.17
CA LEU A 19 -7.81 -23.31 -8.43
C LEU A 19 -6.99 -23.32 -9.73
N MET A 20 -7.46 -22.61 -10.77
CA MET A 20 -6.72 -22.52 -12.02
C MET A 20 -5.48 -21.63 -11.86
N LYS A 21 -5.61 -20.48 -11.19
CA LYS A 21 -4.50 -19.57 -10.92
C LYS A 21 -3.41 -20.26 -10.11
N SER A 22 -3.72 -20.94 -9.01
CA SER A 22 -2.70 -21.59 -8.20
C SER A 22 -1.90 -22.63 -8.99
N VAL A 23 -2.60 -23.50 -9.74
CA VAL A 23 -1.94 -24.50 -10.58
C VAL A 23 -1.05 -23.87 -11.67
N ARG A 24 -1.44 -22.72 -12.22
CA ARG A 24 -0.75 -22.09 -13.36
C ARG A 24 0.30 -21.05 -12.96
N TRP A 25 0.09 -20.35 -11.87
CA TRP A 25 0.94 -19.25 -11.42
C TRP A 25 1.87 -19.69 -10.29
N ASP A 26 1.40 -20.46 -9.31
CA ASP A 26 2.24 -20.86 -8.17
C ASP A 26 3.32 -21.86 -8.59
N THR A 27 3.12 -22.54 -9.71
CA THR A 27 4.12 -23.41 -10.33
C THR A 27 5.20 -22.65 -11.13
N LEU A 28 5.02 -21.36 -11.39
CA LEU A 28 6.04 -20.51 -12.01
C LEU A 28 6.99 -19.99 -10.93
N THR A 29 8.23 -20.46 -10.94
CA THR A 29 9.25 -20.04 -9.96
C THR A 29 10.20 -18.98 -10.50
N GLU A 30 10.32 -18.85 -11.81
CA GLU A 30 11.25 -17.95 -12.49
C GLU A 30 10.57 -17.28 -13.71
N LEU A 31 11.12 -16.13 -14.13
CA LEU A 31 10.66 -15.46 -15.34
C LEU A 31 10.96 -16.33 -16.58
N PRO A 32 10.10 -16.30 -17.62
CA PRO A 32 10.39 -17.00 -18.86
C PRO A 32 11.72 -16.53 -19.47
N PRO A 33 12.55 -17.46 -19.99
CA PRO A 33 13.86 -17.11 -20.53
C PRO A 33 13.73 -16.21 -21.75
N LEU A 34 14.57 -15.18 -21.81
CA LEU A 34 14.64 -14.23 -22.90
C LEU A 34 15.62 -14.69 -23.98
N ASP A 35 15.32 -14.34 -25.23
CA ASP A 35 16.21 -14.49 -26.37
C ASP A 35 17.16 -13.28 -26.52
N ALA A 36 18.02 -13.31 -27.54
CA ALA A 36 18.97 -12.24 -27.82
C ALA A 36 18.31 -10.88 -28.14
N SER A 37 17.01 -10.87 -28.46
CA SER A 37 16.22 -9.66 -28.73
C SER A 37 15.42 -9.18 -27.50
N GLY A 38 15.60 -9.81 -26.34
CA GLY A 38 14.89 -9.48 -25.11
C GLY A 38 13.44 -9.98 -25.07
N ARG A 39 13.06 -10.94 -25.93
CA ARG A 39 11.71 -11.51 -26.01
C ARG A 39 11.67 -12.92 -25.46
N THR A 40 10.51 -13.35 -24.99
CA THR A 40 10.34 -14.74 -24.56
C THR A 40 10.22 -15.68 -25.76
N ARG A 41 10.57 -16.95 -25.59
CA ARG A 41 10.34 -17.99 -26.62
C ARG A 41 8.89 -18.51 -26.64
N LEU A 42 7.98 -17.84 -25.93
CA LEU A 42 6.59 -18.27 -25.80
C LEU A 42 5.79 -17.82 -27.02
N LEU A 43 4.90 -18.71 -27.47
CA LEU A 43 3.99 -18.40 -28.56
C LEU A 43 2.92 -17.40 -28.07
N PRO A 44 2.58 -16.39 -28.89
CA PRO A 44 1.56 -15.41 -28.55
C PRO A 44 0.18 -16.08 -28.48
N PRO A 45 -0.77 -15.43 -27.79
CA PRO A 45 -2.18 -15.77 -27.89
C PRO A 45 -2.66 -15.73 -29.34
N LYS A 46 -3.58 -16.63 -29.70
CA LYS A 46 -4.14 -16.68 -31.05
C LYS A 46 -4.84 -15.36 -31.39
N PRO A 47 -4.67 -14.81 -32.61
CA PRO A 47 -5.31 -13.55 -32.99
C PRO A 47 -6.83 -13.62 -32.91
N GLU A 48 -7.43 -14.78 -33.18
CA GLU A 48 -8.87 -15.00 -33.05
C GLU A 48 -9.34 -14.86 -31.59
N SER A 49 -8.55 -15.36 -30.63
CA SER A 49 -8.84 -15.22 -29.19
C SER A 49 -8.82 -13.75 -28.76
N LYS A 50 -7.82 -12.98 -29.22
CA LYS A 50 -7.73 -11.54 -28.97
C LYS A 50 -8.89 -10.76 -29.60
N ALA A 51 -9.25 -11.09 -30.84
CA ALA A 51 -10.40 -10.49 -31.51
C ALA A 51 -11.72 -10.83 -30.80
N HIS A 52 -11.85 -12.05 -30.26
CA HIS A 52 -13.05 -12.47 -29.55
C HIS A 52 -13.22 -11.76 -28.20
N LEU A 53 -12.16 -11.63 -27.38
CA LEU A 53 -12.20 -10.84 -26.14
C LEU A 53 -12.63 -9.39 -26.40
N LYS A 54 -12.02 -8.74 -27.40
CA LYS A 54 -12.39 -7.38 -27.80
C LYS A 54 -13.86 -7.27 -28.21
N ARG A 55 -14.35 -8.24 -28.98
CA ARG A 55 -15.74 -8.28 -29.43
C ARG A 55 -16.72 -8.39 -28.25
N LEU A 56 -16.49 -9.33 -27.34
CA LEU A 56 -17.34 -9.53 -26.15
C LEU A 56 -17.36 -8.29 -25.25
N TYR A 57 -16.19 -7.65 -25.08
CA TYR A 57 -16.08 -6.38 -24.34
C TYR A 57 -16.89 -5.26 -25.00
N LEU A 58 -16.76 -5.07 -26.32
CA LEU A 58 -17.52 -4.05 -27.06
C LEU A 58 -19.02 -4.32 -27.06
N GLN A 59 -19.43 -5.58 -27.11
CA GLN A 59 -20.83 -6.00 -27.02
C GLN A 59 -21.40 -5.91 -25.60
N LYS A 60 -20.56 -5.63 -24.59
CA LYS A 60 -20.93 -5.61 -23.16
C LYS A 60 -21.49 -6.96 -22.68
N SER A 61 -21.08 -8.06 -23.30
CA SER A 61 -21.44 -9.42 -22.90
C SER A 61 -20.58 -9.88 -21.72
N TRP A 62 -20.79 -9.28 -20.54
CA TRP A 62 -19.88 -9.45 -19.40
C TRP A 62 -19.78 -10.88 -18.89
N SER A 63 -20.90 -11.63 -18.85
CA SER A 63 -20.91 -13.03 -18.39
C SER A 63 -20.08 -13.92 -19.33
N GLU A 64 -20.33 -13.82 -20.63
CA GLU A 64 -19.58 -14.58 -21.64
C GLU A 64 -18.11 -14.16 -21.68
N LEU A 65 -17.82 -12.87 -21.48
CA LEU A 65 -16.45 -12.36 -21.38
C LEU A 65 -15.71 -13.03 -20.21
N LEU A 66 -16.33 -13.08 -19.02
CA LEU A 66 -15.73 -13.70 -17.84
C LEU A 66 -15.48 -15.19 -18.06
N GLU A 67 -16.45 -15.94 -18.57
CA GLU A 67 -16.26 -17.37 -18.90
C GLU A 67 -15.18 -17.60 -19.96
N HIS A 68 -15.08 -16.72 -20.94
CA HIS A 68 -14.06 -16.81 -21.97
C HIS A 68 -12.66 -16.54 -21.40
N THR A 69 -12.50 -15.57 -20.49
CA THR A 69 -11.22 -15.31 -19.83
C THR A 69 -10.71 -16.53 -19.05
N ASP A 70 -11.60 -17.23 -18.36
CA ASP A 70 -11.30 -18.48 -17.65
C ASP A 70 -10.89 -19.62 -18.58
N THR A 71 -11.53 -19.69 -19.75
CA THR A 71 -11.20 -20.68 -20.77
C THR A 71 -9.80 -20.41 -21.34
N LEU A 72 -9.49 -19.15 -21.62
CA LEU A 72 -8.17 -18.74 -22.10
C LEU A 72 -7.08 -19.00 -21.06
N LEU A 73 -7.34 -18.65 -19.78
CA LEU A 73 -6.40 -18.89 -18.67
C LEU A 73 -5.99 -20.37 -18.55
N ALA A 74 -6.91 -21.28 -18.87
CA ALA A 74 -6.65 -22.72 -18.82
C ALA A 74 -5.91 -23.27 -20.06
N GLN A 75 -5.67 -22.47 -21.10
CA GLN A 75 -5.11 -22.91 -22.38
C GLN A 75 -3.65 -22.46 -22.57
N GLY A 76 -2.76 -23.43 -22.84
CA GLY A 76 -1.38 -23.16 -23.21
C GLY A 76 -0.64 -22.21 -22.25
N VAL A 77 0.02 -21.21 -22.83
CA VAL A 77 0.80 -20.18 -22.12
C VAL A 77 0.01 -18.90 -21.83
N ASN A 78 -1.30 -18.88 -22.11
CA ASN A 78 -2.15 -17.70 -21.93
C ASN A 78 -2.29 -17.25 -20.47
N HIS A 79 -1.87 -18.07 -19.51
CA HIS A 79 -1.78 -17.67 -18.11
C HIS A 79 -0.74 -16.56 -17.86
N LEU A 80 0.16 -16.31 -18.81
CA LEU A 80 1.09 -15.18 -18.81
C LEU A 80 0.58 -13.98 -19.61
N TRP A 81 -0.57 -14.12 -20.28
CA TRP A 81 -1.21 -13.02 -20.98
C TRP A 81 -2.06 -12.21 -20.00
N LEU A 82 -1.48 -11.15 -19.47
CA LEU A 82 -2.05 -10.36 -18.37
C LEU A 82 -3.31 -9.58 -18.81
N ASP A 83 -3.47 -9.27 -20.10
CA ASP A 83 -4.70 -8.64 -20.61
C ASP A 83 -5.95 -9.48 -20.30
N VAL A 84 -5.82 -10.81 -20.24
CA VAL A 84 -6.94 -11.71 -19.87
C VAL A 84 -7.47 -11.37 -18.48
N GLN A 85 -6.59 -11.01 -17.55
CA GLN A 85 -6.94 -10.65 -16.17
C GLN A 85 -7.60 -9.26 -16.12
N TRP A 86 -7.16 -8.33 -16.97
CA TRP A 86 -7.82 -7.03 -17.11
C TRP A 86 -9.27 -7.18 -17.62
N TYR A 87 -9.49 -8.02 -18.63
CA TYR A 87 -10.85 -8.31 -19.12
C TYR A 87 -11.72 -8.99 -18.06
N ALA A 88 -11.16 -9.93 -17.30
CA ALA A 88 -11.87 -10.59 -16.20
C ALA A 88 -12.26 -9.57 -15.11
N TRP A 89 -11.33 -8.70 -14.73
CA TRP A 89 -11.56 -7.60 -13.78
C TRP A 89 -12.67 -6.65 -14.24
N GLN A 90 -12.63 -6.23 -15.51
CA GLN A 90 -13.68 -5.40 -16.11
C GLN A 90 -15.04 -6.09 -16.09
N ALA A 91 -15.11 -7.38 -16.41
CA ALA A 91 -16.36 -8.13 -16.38
C ALA A 91 -16.93 -8.21 -14.96
N LEU A 92 -16.09 -8.50 -13.95
CA LEU A 92 -16.52 -8.57 -12.55
C LEU A 92 -17.10 -7.25 -12.06
N LEU A 93 -16.46 -6.11 -12.37
CA LEU A 93 -16.98 -4.79 -12.02
C LEU A 93 -18.34 -4.44 -12.64
N LYS A 94 -18.78 -5.18 -13.68
CA LYS A 94 -20.05 -4.95 -14.36
C LYS A 94 -21.11 -5.98 -14.02
N LEU A 95 -20.71 -7.18 -13.58
CA LEU A 95 -21.60 -8.24 -13.17
C LEU A 95 -21.96 -8.14 -11.68
N ASP A 96 -21.03 -7.68 -10.86
CA ASP A 96 -21.16 -7.69 -9.41
C ASP A 96 -21.74 -6.37 -8.91
N ALA A 97 -22.57 -6.46 -7.87
CA ALA A 97 -23.05 -5.27 -7.17
C ALA A 97 -21.97 -4.63 -6.29
N ASP A 98 -20.97 -5.42 -5.87
CA ASP A 98 -19.81 -5.01 -5.09
C ASP A 98 -18.49 -5.24 -5.86
N SER A 99 -17.38 -4.75 -5.32
CA SER A 99 -16.05 -4.91 -5.93
C SER A 99 -15.29 -6.14 -5.42
N VAL A 100 -15.88 -6.97 -4.56
CA VAL A 100 -15.14 -7.94 -3.73
C VAL A 100 -14.34 -8.92 -4.59
N ARG A 101 -14.97 -9.53 -5.60
CA ARG A 101 -14.28 -10.48 -6.50
C ARG A 101 -13.23 -9.80 -7.39
N ALA A 102 -13.50 -8.56 -7.81
CA ALA A 102 -12.57 -7.78 -8.61
C ALA A 102 -11.32 -7.41 -7.79
N ASP A 103 -11.49 -7.06 -6.52
CA ASP A 103 -10.40 -6.71 -5.60
C ASP A 103 -9.55 -7.93 -5.24
N ILE A 104 -10.18 -9.10 -5.06
CA ILE A 104 -9.45 -10.36 -4.86
C ILE A 104 -8.58 -10.68 -6.08
N LEU A 105 -9.11 -10.53 -7.30
CA LEU A 105 -8.34 -10.72 -8.54
C LEU A 105 -7.12 -9.78 -8.60
N CYS A 106 -7.27 -8.52 -8.21
CA CYS A 106 -6.16 -7.57 -8.11
C CYS A 106 -5.09 -8.02 -7.09
N ARG A 107 -5.51 -8.54 -5.92
CA ARG A 107 -4.60 -9.05 -4.89
C ARG A 107 -3.82 -10.27 -5.39
N ASP A 108 -4.46 -11.20 -6.09
CA ASP A 108 -3.76 -12.33 -6.72
C ASP A 108 -2.69 -11.85 -7.69
N MET A 109 -3.02 -10.81 -8.47
CA MET A 109 -2.09 -10.26 -9.45
C MET A 109 -0.90 -9.58 -8.81
N LYS A 110 -1.14 -8.88 -7.71
CA LYS A 110 -0.07 -8.31 -6.90
C LYS A 110 0.85 -9.40 -6.35
N GLY A 111 0.29 -10.52 -5.89
CA GLY A 111 1.05 -11.68 -5.44
C GLY A 111 1.96 -12.27 -6.53
N LEU A 112 1.44 -12.44 -7.75
CA LEU A 112 2.23 -12.92 -8.89
C LEU A 112 3.39 -11.96 -9.21
N LEU A 113 3.10 -10.68 -9.39
CA LEU A 113 4.09 -9.69 -9.82
C LEU A 113 5.12 -9.38 -8.73
N ALA A 114 4.77 -9.52 -7.45
CA ALA A 114 5.72 -9.44 -6.34
C ALA A 114 6.71 -10.62 -6.37
N ARG A 115 6.25 -11.81 -6.77
CA ARG A 115 7.07 -13.03 -6.83
C ARG A 115 7.91 -13.09 -8.12
N LEU A 116 7.41 -12.51 -9.20
CA LEU A 116 8.07 -12.44 -10.51
C LEU A 116 8.15 -10.98 -11.02
N PRO A 117 9.01 -10.12 -10.42
CA PRO A 117 9.09 -8.72 -10.80
C PRO A 117 9.54 -8.52 -12.24
N GLY A 118 8.88 -7.62 -12.98
CA GLY A 118 9.20 -7.32 -14.38
C GLY A 118 8.49 -8.22 -15.39
N LEU A 119 7.70 -9.21 -14.93
CA LEU A 119 6.87 -10.06 -15.79
C LEU A 119 5.94 -9.24 -16.69
N GLU A 120 5.39 -8.14 -16.16
CA GLU A 120 4.51 -7.22 -16.84
C GLU A 120 5.16 -6.50 -18.03
N THR A 121 6.50 -6.42 -18.05
CA THR A 121 7.27 -5.76 -19.13
C THR A 121 7.71 -6.72 -20.23
N LEU A 122 7.46 -8.02 -20.08
CA LEU A 122 7.89 -9.03 -21.05
C LEU A 122 6.97 -9.10 -22.27
N ALA A 123 7.48 -9.73 -23.32
CA ALA A 123 6.77 -9.94 -24.58
C ALA A 123 6.89 -11.39 -25.08
N PHE A 124 5.89 -11.85 -25.83
CA PHE A 124 5.91 -13.08 -26.61
C PHE A 124 6.94 -13.02 -27.74
N ASN A 125 7.18 -14.15 -28.42
CA ASN A 125 8.22 -14.25 -29.45
C ASN A 125 7.97 -13.33 -30.67
N ASP A 126 6.71 -13.03 -30.99
CA ASP A 126 6.30 -12.12 -32.05
C ASP A 126 6.46 -10.63 -31.66
N GLY A 127 6.75 -10.36 -30.38
CA GLY A 127 6.83 -9.02 -29.82
C GLY A 127 5.52 -8.50 -29.23
N THR A 128 4.43 -9.28 -29.26
CA THR A 128 3.20 -8.94 -28.53
C THR A 128 3.52 -8.87 -27.04
N PRO A 129 3.22 -7.76 -26.34
CA PRO A 129 3.51 -7.66 -24.91
C PRO A 129 2.59 -8.56 -24.08
N PHE A 130 3.03 -8.94 -22.88
CA PHE A 130 2.19 -9.69 -21.94
C PHE A 130 1.05 -8.84 -21.38
N ALA A 131 1.30 -7.54 -21.21
CA ALA A 131 0.32 -6.52 -20.87
C ALA A 131 0.37 -5.41 -21.92
N ASP A 132 -0.76 -5.09 -22.55
CA ASP A 132 -0.88 -3.91 -23.39
C ASP A 132 -0.85 -2.62 -22.57
N GLU A 133 -0.83 -1.46 -23.23
CA GLU A 133 -0.74 -0.16 -22.54
C GLU A 133 -1.89 0.07 -21.55
N VAL A 134 -3.09 -0.41 -21.86
CA VAL A 134 -4.26 -0.26 -20.98
C VAL A 134 -4.11 -1.15 -19.75
N THR A 135 -3.70 -2.40 -19.96
CA THR A 135 -3.43 -3.34 -18.88
C THR A 135 -2.27 -2.86 -18.00
N LEU A 136 -1.19 -2.34 -18.58
CA LEU A 136 -0.05 -1.79 -17.84
C LEU A 136 -0.46 -0.61 -16.97
N ASN A 137 -1.27 0.31 -17.50
CA ASN A 137 -1.78 1.44 -16.72
C ASN A 137 -2.66 0.95 -15.55
N TRP A 138 -3.57 0.00 -15.81
CA TRP A 138 -4.37 -0.62 -14.76
C TRP A 138 -3.52 -1.33 -13.69
N LEU A 139 -2.50 -2.08 -14.11
CA LEU A 139 -1.57 -2.74 -13.20
C LEU A 139 -0.89 -1.70 -12.30
N ASN A 140 -0.35 -0.62 -12.88
CA ASN A 140 0.32 0.44 -12.13
C ASN A 140 -0.62 1.18 -11.16
N GLU A 141 -1.87 1.42 -11.56
CA GLU A 141 -2.84 2.19 -10.76
C GLU A 141 -3.55 1.37 -9.68
N ARG A 142 -3.76 0.06 -9.89
CA ARG A 142 -4.65 -0.75 -9.04
C ARG A 142 -4.01 -1.97 -8.42
N VAL A 143 -2.97 -2.53 -9.04
CA VAL A 143 -2.35 -3.79 -8.62
C VAL A 143 -0.98 -3.56 -7.96
N LEU A 144 -0.11 -2.83 -8.66
CA LEU A 144 1.22 -2.44 -8.24
C LEU A 144 1.23 -1.14 -7.44
N ASP A 145 0.07 -0.49 -7.30
CA ASP A 145 -0.04 0.64 -6.39
C ASP A 145 0.24 0.14 -4.97
N GLU A 146 1.46 0.43 -4.52
CA GLU A 146 1.86 0.23 -3.13
C GLU A 146 0.91 1.00 -2.20
N MET A 147 0.16 2.00 -2.69
CA MET A 147 -0.87 2.66 -1.88
C MET A 147 -2.04 1.76 -1.52
N ALA A 148 -2.26 0.56 -2.08
CA ALA A 148 -3.24 -0.36 -1.49
C ALA A 148 -2.84 -0.85 -0.08
N GLY A 149 -1.53 -0.78 0.27
CA GLY A 149 -1.06 -0.93 1.65
C GLY A 149 -1.06 0.39 2.45
N TRP A 150 -1.46 1.51 1.82
CA TRP A 150 -1.54 2.85 2.41
C TRP A 150 -2.97 3.45 2.37
N GLN A 151 -3.92 2.78 1.73
CA GLN A 151 -5.30 3.25 1.49
C GLN A 151 -6.37 2.24 1.90
N ASP A 152 -6.04 1.02 2.35
CA ASP A 152 -7.09 0.09 2.81
C ASP A 152 -6.60 -1.02 3.77
N GLU A 153 -5.67 -0.68 4.66
CA GLU A 153 -6.04 -0.96 6.04
C GLU A 153 -6.69 0.32 6.56
N PRO A 154 -7.75 0.26 7.38
CA PRO A 154 -7.81 1.17 8.49
C PRO A 154 -6.57 0.83 9.32
N VAL A 155 -5.40 1.28 8.87
CA VAL A 155 -4.44 1.78 9.82
C VAL A 155 -5.32 2.75 10.58
N MET A 156 -5.50 2.46 11.84
CA MET A 156 -5.67 3.49 12.83
C MET A 156 -4.44 4.42 12.68
N ALA A 157 -4.32 5.13 11.55
CA ALA A 157 -4.19 6.56 11.58
C ALA A 157 -5.43 6.99 12.35
N ALA A 158 -5.33 6.82 13.68
CA ALA A 158 -5.78 7.81 14.59
C ALA A 158 -5.48 9.11 13.86
N THR A 159 -6.54 9.74 13.40
CA THR A 159 -6.70 11.16 13.57
C THR A 159 -6.26 11.46 15.00
N SER A 160 -4.96 11.47 15.27
CA SER A 160 -4.41 11.63 16.63
C SER A 160 -4.62 13.07 17.10
N ALA A 161 -5.03 13.96 16.20
CA ALA A 161 -5.61 15.25 16.57
C ALA A 161 -7.01 15.10 17.15
N ASP A 162 -7.85 14.27 16.52
CA ASP A 162 -9.19 13.99 17.05
C ASP A 162 -9.07 13.19 18.33
N GLU A 163 -8.12 12.27 18.47
CA GLU A 163 -7.92 11.49 19.69
C GLU A 163 -7.59 12.37 20.91
N VAL A 164 -6.61 13.27 20.81
CA VAL A 164 -6.27 14.18 21.93
C VAL A 164 -7.42 15.12 22.25
N LEU A 165 -8.05 15.73 21.24
CA LEU A 165 -9.15 16.66 21.47
C LEU A 165 -10.45 15.94 21.89
N SER A 166 -10.61 14.66 21.58
CA SER A 166 -11.74 13.83 22.01
C SER A 166 -11.71 13.50 23.51
N LEU A 167 -10.59 13.75 24.19
CA LEU A 167 -10.51 13.68 25.65
C LEU A 167 -11.25 14.81 26.35
N GLU A 168 -11.63 15.88 25.64
CA GLU A 168 -12.35 17.03 26.20
C GLU A 168 -13.55 16.65 27.08
N PRO A 169 -14.54 15.86 26.63
CA PRO A 169 -15.66 15.45 27.49
C PRO A 169 -15.22 14.73 28.77
N GLU A 170 -14.19 13.88 28.71
CA GLU A 170 -13.69 13.14 29.88
C GLU A 170 -12.98 14.07 30.89
N VAL A 171 -12.23 15.06 30.38
CA VAL A 171 -11.60 16.09 31.20
C VAL A 171 -12.66 16.96 31.88
N LEU A 172 -13.74 17.31 31.17
CA LEU A 172 -14.84 18.09 31.72
C LEU A 172 -15.60 17.31 32.80
N THR A 173 -15.95 16.05 32.55
CA THR A 173 -16.62 15.21 33.57
C THR A 173 -15.77 15.09 34.82
N ARG A 174 -14.45 14.97 34.67
CA ARG A 174 -13.54 14.87 35.81
C ARG A 174 -13.36 16.20 36.54
N ALA A 175 -13.40 17.32 35.83
CA ALA A 175 -13.35 18.64 36.42
C ALA A 175 -14.63 18.94 37.22
N ASP A 176 -15.78 18.44 36.78
CA ASP A 176 -17.05 18.52 37.51
C ASP A 176 -17.06 17.66 38.79
N ASP A 177 -16.50 16.44 38.73
CA ASP A 177 -16.51 15.49 39.85
C ASP A 177 -15.40 15.74 40.90
N GLU A 178 -14.17 16.00 40.46
CA GLU A 178 -12.97 16.05 41.32
C GLU A 178 -12.30 17.44 41.36
N GLY A 179 -12.79 18.39 40.56
CA GLY A 179 -12.24 19.73 40.43
C GLY A 179 -11.18 19.90 39.33
N ILE A 180 -11.06 21.12 38.83
CA ILE A 180 -10.23 21.46 37.67
C ILE A 180 -8.74 21.10 37.83
N GLU A 181 -8.18 21.23 39.03
CA GLU A 181 -6.77 20.91 39.28
C GLU A 181 -6.49 19.40 39.16
N SER A 182 -7.43 18.55 39.62
CA SER A 182 -7.33 17.09 39.45
C SER A 182 -7.42 16.71 37.97
N ALA A 183 -8.35 17.31 37.23
CA ALA A 183 -8.54 17.06 35.81
C ALA A 183 -7.32 17.46 34.96
N LEU A 184 -6.70 18.61 35.24
CA LEU A 184 -5.50 19.06 34.54
C LEU A 184 -4.27 18.19 34.87
N ASN A 185 -4.11 17.75 36.13
CA ASN A 185 -3.05 16.84 36.53
C ASN A 185 -3.19 15.47 35.87
N TRP A 186 -4.42 14.96 35.79
CA TRP A 186 -4.69 13.73 35.07
C TRP A 186 -4.37 13.83 33.59
N LEU A 187 -4.77 14.94 32.94
CA LEU A 187 -4.48 15.16 31.53
C LEU A 187 -2.96 15.18 31.28
N GLN A 188 -2.17 15.81 32.15
CA GLN A 188 -0.71 15.79 32.05
C GLN A 188 -0.09 14.40 32.28
N ALA A 189 -0.74 13.53 33.06
CA ALA A 189 -0.25 12.20 33.38
C ALA A 189 -0.51 11.14 32.29
N GLN A 190 -1.21 11.49 31.21
CA GLN A 190 -1.57 10.56 30.14
C GLN A 190 -0.35 9.99 29.39
N PRO A 191 -0.12 8.67 29.41
CA PRO A 191 0.96 8.04 28.65
C PRO A 191 0.61 7.96 27.15
N GLY A 192 1.62 8.01 26.28
CA GLY A 192 1.45 7.79 24.83
C GLY A 192 1.43 9.06 23.96
N TYR A 193 1.22 10.25 24.54
CA TYR A 193 1.20 11.53 23.81
C TYR A 193 2.58 12.20 23.74
N THR A 194 3.57 11.52 23.14
CA THR A 194 4.98 11.96 23.16
C THR A 194 5.37 12.87 22.00
N THR A 195 4.58 12.92 20.92
CA THR A 195 4.89 13.75 19.74
C THR A 195 4.77 15.24 20.04
N SER A 196 5.53 16.08 19.33
CA SER A 196 5.46 17.54 19.49
C SER A 196 4.05 18.08 19.21
N ARG A 197 3.36 17.51 18.22
CA ARG A 197 1.95 17.80 17.93
C ARG A 197 1.02 17.44 19.09
N ASN A 198 1.10 16.22 19.63
CA ASN A 198 0.21 15.78 20.69
C ASN A 198 0.42 16.62 21.96
N ARG A 199 1.67 16.97 22.30
CA ARG A 199 1.97 17.89 23.40
C ARG A 199 1.36 19.28 23.20
N TRP A 200 1.39 19.81 21.99
CA TRP A 200 0.76 21.10 21.66
C TRP A 200 -0.77 21.03 21.81
N LEU A 201 -1.40 19.96 21.32
CA LEU A 201 -2.86 19.75 21.43
C LEU A 201 -3.33 19.53 22.87
N MET A 202 -2.57 18.80 23.69
CA MET A 202 -2.85 18.62 25.11
C MET A 202 -2.85 19.96 25.86
N ARG A 203 -1.88 20.83 25.54
CA ARG A 203 -1.79 22.19 26.11
C ARG A 203 -2.95 23.08 25.66
N LEU A 204 -3.40 22.94 24.40
CA LEU A 204 -4.61 23.61 23.91
C LEU A 204 -5.86 23.13 24.66
N LEU A 205 -5.98 21.84 24.90
CA LEU A 205 -7.09 21.27 25.66
C LEU A 205 -7.12 21.81 27.11
N MET A 206 -5.96 21.87 27.77
CA MET A 206 -5.83 22.51 29.07
C MET A 206 -6.30 23.98 29.07
N ALA A 207 -5.97 24.74 28.01
CA ALA A 207 -6.39 26.14 27.89
C ALA A 207 -7.91 26.27 27.75
N ARG A 208 -8.53 25.43 26.91
CA ARG A 208 -10.00 25.41 26.69
C ARG A 208 -10.76 25.09 27.97
N VAL A 209 -10.31 24.07 28.71
CA VAL A 209 -10.92 23.69 29.99
C VAL A 209 -10.72 24.81 31.02
N SER A 210 -9.52 25.40 31.09
CA SER A 210 -9.24 26.53 32.00
C SER A 210 -10.14 27.73 31.76
N GLU A 211 -10.43 28.04 30.50
CA GLU A 211 -11.36 29.10 30.09
C GLU A 211 -12.80 28.78 30.54
N GLN A 212 -13.27 27.56 30.31
CA GLN A 212 -14.65 27.15 30.65
C GLN A 212 -14.95 27.21 32.16
N TYR A 213 -13.98 26.92 33.02
CA TYR A 213 -14.12 26.98 34.48
C TYR A 213 -13.67 28.34 35.07
N GLY A 214 -13.49 29.38 34.25
CA GLY A 214 -13.23 30.75 34.70
C GLY A 214 -11.80 31.03 35.19
N LYS A 215 -10.83 30.17 34.89
CA LYS A 215 -9.39 30.37 35.18
C LYS A 215 -8.71 31.17 34.06
N ASN A 216 -9.22 32.37 33.80
CA ASN A 216 -8.88 33.17 32.61
C ASN A 216 -7.39 33.53 32.50
N GLU A 217 -6.72 33.89 33.61
CA GLU A 217 -5.29 34.20 33.61
C GLU A 217 -4.42 33.01 33.19
N MET A 218 -4.81 31.80 33.63
CA MET A 218 -4.12 30.57 33.23
C MET A 218 -4.37 30.25 31.75
N ALA A 219 -5.62 30.37 31.29
CA ALA A 219 -5.96 30.20 29.88
C ALA A 219 -5.18 31.16 28.98
N LEU A 220 -5.10 32.45 29.35
CA LEU A 220 -4.31 33.46 28.62
C LEU A 220 -2.83 33.12 28.55
N HIS A 221 -2.23 32.68 29.66
CA HIS A 221 -0.83 32.25 29.68
C HIS A 221 -0.58 31.04 28.76
N LEU A 222 -1.47 30.05 28.79
CA LEU A 222 -1.37 28.85 27.95
C LEU A 222 -1.53 29.19 26.47
N LEU A 223 -2.49 30.02 26.12
CA LEU A 223 -2.73 30.45 24.74
C LEU A 223 -1.58 31.30 24.18
N ALA A 224 -1.00 32.19 24.99
CA ALA A 224 0.17 32.98 24.59
C ALA A 224 1.41 32.10 24.34
N GLU A 225 1.64 31.10 25.19
CA GLU A 225 2.69 30.09 24.95
C GLU A 225 2.43 29.34 23.62
N LEU A 226 1.19 28.93 23.38
CA LEU A 226 0.82 28.19 22.16
C LEU A 226 1.01 29.02 20.88
N ASP A 227 0.66 30.30 20.90
CA ASP A 227 0.86 31.21 19.76
C ASP A 227 2.36 31.38 19.44
N SER A 228 3.19 31.54 20.49
CA SER A 228 4.64 31.66 20.30
C SER A 228 5.25 30.38 19.72
N ARG A 229 4.89 29.21 20.25
CA ARG A 229 5.42 27.90 19.83
C ARG A 229 4.90 27.46 18.46
N ALA A 230 3.71 27.90 18.07
CA ALA A 230 3.15 27.60 16.75
C ALA A 230 4.03 28.14 15.61
N ARG A 231 4.76 29.25 15.85
CA ARG A 231 5.67 29.85 14.86
C ARG A 231 6.94 29.02 14.63
N GLU A 232 7.36 28.24 15.62
CA GLU A 232 8.56 27.41 15.58
C GLU A 232 8.28 25.99 15.08
N MET A 233 7.01 25.57 15.10
CA MET A 233 6.61 24.21 14.75
C MET A 233 6.64 24.00 13.25
N THR A 234 7.40 22.99 12.81
CA THR A 234 7.55 22.68 11.39
C THR A 234 6.47 21.72 10.91
N LEU A 235 6.22 21.70 9.60
CA LEU A 235 5.29 20.73 8.99
C LEU A 235 5.74 19.28 9.21
N GLU A 236 7.05 19.03 9.31
CA GLU A 236 7.62 17.72 9.67
C GLU A 236 7.18 17.25 11.06
N GLN A 237 7.04 18.17 12.02
CA GLN A 237 6.57 17.85 13.37
C GLN A 237 5.05 17.75 13.47
N TRP A 238 4.32 18.42 12.57
CA TRP A 238 2.86 18.51 12.60
C TRP A 238 2.16 17.43 11.75
N LYS A 239 2.68 17.15 10.56
CA LYS A 239 2.19 16.10 9.64
C LYS A 239 3.37 15.36 9.01
N PRO A 240 4.12 14.56 9.80
CA PRO A 240 5.26 13.79 9.30
C PRO A 240 4.88 12.88 8.12
N GLU A 241 3.62 12.44 8.05
CA GLU A 241 3.10 11.58 6.98
C GLU A 241 3.10 12.30 5.62
N LEU A 242 2.73 13.58 5.58
CA LEU A 242 2.72 14.36 4.35
C LEU A 242 4.14 14.63 3.86
N ILE A 243 5.06 14.92 4.78
CA ILE A 243 6.46 15.12 4.41
C ILE A 243 7.10 13.82 3.96
N PHE A 244 6.77 12.70 4.60
CA PHE A 244 7.16 11.37 4.14
C PHE A 244 6.67 11.14 2.71
N GLU A 245 5.40 11.42 2.42
CA GLU A 245 4.83 11.25 1.08
C GLU A 245 5.58 12.09 0.03
N VAL A 246 5.86 13.36 0.33
CA VAL A 246 6.61 14.25 -0.56
C VAL A 246 8.01 13.68 -0.86
N LYS A 247 8.76 13.28 0.18
CA LYS A 247 10.11 12.73 0.02
C LYS A 247 10.10 11.39 -0.72
N ALA A 248 9.12 10.53 -0.44
CA ALA A 248 8.96 9.22 -1.09
C ALA A 248 8.62 9.35 -2.58
N ARG A 249 7.66 10.23 -2.94
CA ARG A 249 7.29 10.48 -4.34
C ARG A 249 8.45 11.07 -5.13
N ARG A 250 9.19 12.02 -4.54
CA ARG A 250 10.40 12.58 -5.17
C ARG A 250 11.46 11.50 -5.41
N LEU A 251 11.73 10.66 -4.41
CA LEU A 251 12.70 9.56 -4.53
C LEU A 251 12.31 8.57 -5.66
N ARG A 252 11.02 8.25 -5.80
CA ARG A 252 10.52 7.38 -6.87
C ARG A 252 10.82 7.95 -8.26
N LEU A 253 10.56 9.24 -8.46
CA LEU A 253 10.83 9.91 -9.74
C LEU A 253 12.33 9.96 -10.05
N LEU A 254 13.17 10.19 -9.05
CA LEU A 254 14.63 10.19 -9.22
C LEU A 254 15.17 8.81 -9.59
N ARG A 255 14.65 7.74 -8.95
CA ARG A 255 14.97 6.35 -9.33
C ARG A 255 14.58 6.04 -10.77
N GLY A 256 13.40 6.49 -11.21
CA GLY A 256 12.95 6.32 -12.59
C GLY A 256 13.82 7.05 -13.62
N LYS A 257 14.39 8.21 -13.27
CA LYS A 257 15.36 8.92 -14.12
C LYS A 257 16.74 8.23 -14.13
N ALA A 258 17.23 7.82 -12.97
CA ALA A 258 18.52 7.12 -12.84
C ALA A 258 18.59 5.80 -13.63
N GLY A 259 17.46 5.12 -13.84
CA GLY A 259 17.41 3.91 -14.67
C GLY A 259 17.62 4.13 -16.17
N ARG A 260 17.63 5.38 -16.66
CA ARG A 260 17.72 5.71 -18.10
C ARG A 260 19.15 6.03 -18.56
N SER A 261 20.08 6.37 -17.66
CA SER A 261 21.46 6.73 -17.99
C SER A 261 22.40 6.62 -16.78
N GLU A 262 23.57 5.98 -16.94
CA GLU A 262 24.56 5.80 -15.87
C GLU A 262 25.19 7.15 -15.43
N ALA A 263 25.28 8.12 -16.34
CA ALA A 263 25.75 9.47 -16.02
C ALA A 263 24.73 10.25 -15.17
N GLU A 264 23.42 10.06 -15.43
CA GLU A 264 22.36 10.66 -14.61
C GLU A 264 22.26 9.99 -13.25
N LYS A 265 22.42 8.67 -13.18
CA LYS A 265 22.47 7.91 -11.93
C LYS A 265 23.56 8.42 -10.98
N ASN A 266 24.78 8.58 -11.45
CA ASN A 266 25.89 9.09 -10.62
C ASN A 266 25.65 10.54 -10.13
N ARG A 267 24.94 11.35 -10.93
CA ARG A 267 24.58 12.73 -10.55
C ARG A 267 23.46 12.78 -9.51
N LEU A 268 22.47 11.89 -9.60
CA LEU A 268 21.28 11.89 -8.74
C LEU A 268 21.46 11.09 -7.44
N LEU A 269 22.47 10.23 -7.36
CA LEU A 269 22.76 9.38 -6.21
C LEU A 269 22.81 10.15 -4.86
N PRO A 270 23.51 11.29 -4.73
CA PRO A 270 23.59 12.00 -3.43
C PRO A 270 22.23 12.54 -2.96
N GLU A 271 21.39 12.97 -3.91
CA GLU A 271 20.04 13.46 -3.63
C GLU A 271 19.11 12.32 -3.20
N MET A 272 19.26 11.15 -3.83
CA MET A 272 18.52 9.94 -3.47
C MET A 272 18.90 9.41 -2.07
N GLU A 273 20.19 9.42 -1.73
CA GLU A 273 20.68 9.04 -0.39
C GLU A 273 20.18 9.99 0.71
N SER A 274 20.20 11.31 0.45
CA SER A 274 19.64 12.30 1.38
C SER A 274 18.14 12.11 1.62
N LEU A 275 17.37 11.80 0.57
CA LEU A 275 15.94 11.52 0.68
C LEU A 275 15.66 10.23 1.46
N LEU A 276 16.45 9.17 1.22
CA LEU A 276 16.35 7.92 1.97
C LEU A 276 16.66 8.12 3.45
N ALA A 277 17.74 8.85 3.78
CA ALA A 277 18.08 9.18 5.15
C ALA A 277 16.95 9.97 5.85
N GLY A 278 16.34 10.94 5.15
CA GLY A 278 15.20 11.68 5.66
C GLY A 278 13.95 10.82 5.89
N LEU A 279 13.68 9.84 5.03
CA LEU A 279 12.55 8.91 5.19
C LEU A 279 12.75 7.99 6.40
N ILE A 280 13.97 7.51 6.63
CA ILE A 280 14.32 6.66 7.78
C ILE A 280 14.19 7.43 9.10
N ALA A 281 14.58 8.71 9.11
CA ALA A 281 14.45 9.56 10.28
C ALA A 281 12.99 9.86 10.64
N LEU A 282 12.09 9.92 9.65
CA LEU A 282 10.65 10.15 9.85
C LEU A 282 9.93 8.88 10.33
N ASP A 283 10.29 7.73 9.77
CA ASP A 283 9.74 6.44 10.19
C ASP A 283 10.81 5.36 9.90
N PRO A 284 11.32 4.64 10.91
CA PRO A 284 12.32 3.60 10.71
C PRO A 284 11.72 2.24 10.26
N ALA A 285 10.40 2.03 10.38
CA ALA A 285 9.72 0.78 10.06
C ALA A 285 9.21 0.73 8.60
N ARG A 286 8.68 1.85 8.08
CA ARG A 286 8.18 1.98 6.70
C ARG A 286 9.23 1.88 5.58
N PRO A 287 10.51 2.26 5.75
CA PRO A 287 11.49 2.21 4.69
C PRO A 287 11.82 0.81 4.23
N ARG A 288 11.66 -0.25 5.04
CA ARG A 288 12.04 -1.65 4.70
C ARG A 288 11.49 -2.13 3.35
N VAL A 289 10.34 -1.60 2.93
CA VAL A 289 9.71 -1.89 1.63
C VAL A 289 10.47 -1.22 0.46
N LEU A 290 11.06 -0.03 0.69
CA LEU A 290 11.79 0.75 -0.31
C LEU A 290 13.21 0.25 -0.63
N TRP A 291 13.77 -0.65 0.19
CA TRP A 291 15.11 -1.24 0.01
C TRP A 291 15.12 -2.45 -0.93
N HIS A 292 13.97 -3.07 -1.20
CA HIS A 292 13.93 -4.34 -1.96
C HIS A 292 14.23 -4.20 -3.47
N ASN A 293 14.30 -2.97 -4.00
CA ASN A 293 14.60 -2.71 -5.42
C ASN A 293 15.97 -2.05 -5.67
N SER A 294 16.92 -2.20 -4.75
CA SER A 294 18.32 -1.80 -4.99
C SER A 294 19.25 -2.88 -4.46
N ARG A 295 19.65 -3.82 -5.32
CA ARG A 295 20.85 -4.61 -5.05
C ARG A 295 22.01 -3.62 -4.87
N ILE A 296 22.73 -3.81 -3.77
CA ILE A 296 23.97 -3.12 -3.33
C ILE A 296 23.73 -1.78 -2.64
N ILE A 297 23.62 -1.80 -1.29
CA ILE A 297 24.60 -1.17 -0.38
C ILE A 297 24.62 -2.01 0.92
N HIS A 298 25.74 -2.66 1.23
CA HIS A 298 26.03 -3.13 2.58
C HIS A 298 26.35 -1.89 3.42
N ILE A 299 25.37 -1.41 4.21
CA ILE A 299 25.67 -0.55 5.36
C ILE A 299 25.53 -1.43 6.59
N ALA A 300 26.67 -1.72 7.21
CA ALA A 300 26.74 -2.35 8.50
C ALA A 300 25.99 -1.47 9.52
N LEU A 301 24.81 -1.90 9.94
CA LEU A 301 24.17 -1.39 11.15
C LEU A 301 25.02 -1.84 12.35
N PRO A 302 25.49 -0.94 13.23
CA PRO A 302 26.02 -1.36 14.51
C PRO A 302 24.83 -1.86 15.34
N ALA A 303 24.94 -3.09 15.83
CA ALA A 303 24.02 -3.63 16.83
C ALA A 303 23.94 -2.67 18.03
N PRO A 304 22.77 -2.58 18.66
CA PRO A 304 22.78 -2.92 20.07
C PRO A 304 21.55 -3.68 20.57
N ALA A 305 21.80 -4.36 21.69
CA ALA A 305 20.86 -4.75 22.73
C ALA A 305 19.89 -5.91 22.44
N VAL A 306 20.42 -7.11 22.71
CA VAL A 306 19.80 -8.12 23.59
C VAL A 306 18.63 -7.55 24.41
N LEU A 307 17.43 -8.03 24.13
CA LEU A 307 16.38 -8.17 25.13
C LEU A 307 15.79 -9.57 25.00
N CYS A 308 16.08 -10.37 26.02
CA CYS A 308 15.50 -11.67 26.29
C CYS A 308 13.98 -11.61 26.17
N ILE A 309 13.40 -12.48 25.35
CA ILE A 309 12.07 -13.01 25.61
C ILE A 309 12.24 -14.52 25.76
N SER A 310 11.96 -14.94 26.98
CA SER A 310 12.04 -16.29 27.53
C SER A 310 11.35 -17.33 26.65
N GLU A 311 12.05 -18.45 26.45
CA GLU A 311 11.44 -19.76 26.25
C GLU A 311 10.34 -19.98 27.31
N SER A 312 9.15 -20.41 26.88
CA SER A 312 8.45 -21.55 27.48
C SER A 312 7.14 -21.83 26.74
N TYR A 313 6.86 -23.13 26.59
CA TYR A 313 5.62 -23.78 26.13
C TYR A 313 5.45 -24.03 24.63
N TYR A 314 6.28 -24.95 24.12
CA TYR A 314 5.76 -26.07 23.34
C TYR A 314 5.25 -27.14 24.32
N SER A 315 3.98 -27.55 24.19
CA SER A 315 3.47 -28.93 24.35
C SER A 315 1.94 -28.93 24.34
N PHE A 316 1.32 -29.53 23.30
CA PHE A 316 0.39 -30.67 23.38
C PHE A 316 -0.53 -30.74 22.14
N TRP A 317 -0.31 -31.81 21.36
CA TRP A 317 -1.07 -32.45 20.26
C TRP A 317 -1.37 -31.67 18.98
#